data_AF-A0A5M8FA95-F1
#
_entry.id   AF-A0A5M8FA95-F1
#
_cell.length_a   1.000
_cell.length_b   1.000
_cell.length_c   1.000
_cell.angle_alpha   90.00
_cell.angle_beta   90.00
_cell.angle_gamma   90.00
#
_symmetry.space_group_name_H-M   'P 1'
#
loop_
_entity.id
_entity.type
_entity.pdbx_description
1 polymer ?
#
loop_
_entity_poly.entity_id
_entity_poly.type
_entity_poly.pdbx_seq_one_letter_code
_entity_poly.pdbx_strand_id
1 'polypeptide(L)' 'MEMFTSLLTEREAALILSVSARTLQAWRVSGGGPEYVKLGRAVRFHG' A
#
# COMPACT_ATOMS: atom_id res chain seq x y z
N MET A 1 2.39 13.91 -20.71
CA MET A 1 3.02 12.65 -20.29
C MET A 1 2.25 12.16 -19.09
N GLU A 2 1.34 11.21 -19.31
CA GLU A 2 0.49 10.68 -18.24
C GLU A 2 1.36 9.88 -17.25
N MET A 3 1.45 10.40 -16.03
CA MET A 3 2.01 9.70 -14.87
C MET A 3 0.90 8.77 -14.34
N PHE A 4 0.76 7.58 -14.92
CA PHE A 4 -0.15 6.58 -14.37
C PHE A 4 0.45 6.04 -13.06
N THR A 5 0.08 6.64 -11.93
CA THR A 5 0.45 6.14 -10.62
C THR A 5 -0.27 4.82 -10.40
N SER A 6 0.44 3.70 -10.57
CA SER A 6 -0.09 2.36 -10.34
C SER A 6 -0.49 2.20 -8.88
N LEU A 7 -1.77 1.97 -8.62
CA LEU A 7 -2.32 1.74 -7.29
C LEU A 7 -2.32 0.26 -6.95
N LEU A 8 -1.33 -0.15 -6.16
CA LEU A 8 -1.12 -1.52 -5.70
C LEU A 8 -2.08 -1.90 -4.59
N THR A 9 -2.49 -3.16 -4.55
CA THR A 9 -3.21 -3.76 -3.42
C THR A 9 -2.26 -4.03 -2.23
N GLU A 10 -2.81 -4.28 -1.04
CA GLU A 10 -2.01 -4.74 0.12
C GLU A 10 -1.14 -5.96 -0.21
N ARG A 11 -1.62 -6.87 -1.07
CA ARG A 11 -0.87 -8.07 -1.44
C ARG A 11 0.30 -7.77 -2.37
N GLU A 12 0.09 -6.93 -3.37
CA GLU A 12 1.14 -6.53 -4.31
C GLU A 12 2.22 -5.71 -3.61
N ALA A 13 1.83 -4.73 -2.80
CA ALA A 13 2.76 -3.94 -2.01
C ALA A 13 3.56 -4.81 -1.03
N ALA A 14 2.92 -5.79 -0.40
CA ALA A 14 3.60 -6.73 0.50
C ALA A 14 4.65 -7.57 -0.24
N LEU A 15 4.33 -8.05 -1.44
CA LEU A 15 5.26 -8.79 -2.30
C LEU A 15 6.48 -7.95 -2.69
N ILE A 16 6.26 -6.70 -3.13
CA ILE A 16 7.34 -5.79 -3.55
C ILE A 16 8.25 -5.44 -2.38
N LEU A 17 7.67 -5.15 -1.22
CA LEU A 17 8.41 -4.75 -0.03
C LEU A 17 8.98 -5.95 0.75
N SER A 18 8.71 -7.17 0.29
CA SER A 18 9.09 -8.42 0.95
C SER A 18 8.68 -8.47 2.44
N VAL A 19 7.50 -7.93 2.74
CA VAL A 19 6.88 -7.94 4.07
C VAL A 19 5.54 -8.66 4.04
N SER A 20 4.98 -8.97 5.20
CA SER A 20 3.62 -9.50 5.27
C SER A 20 2.58 -8.39 5.06
N ALA A 21 1.40 -8.73 4.53
CA ALA A 21 0.27 -7.79 4.51
C ALA A 21 -0.10 -7.31 5.93
N ARG A 22 0.09 -8.16 6.95
CA ARG A 22 -0.07 -7.81 8.37
C ARG A 22 0.86 -6.67 8.78
N THR A 23 2.10 -6.67 8.30
CA THR A 23 3.08 -5.60 8.52
C THR A 23 2.58 -4.28 7.93
N LEU A 24 2.06 -4.30 6.69
CA LEU A 24 1.46 -3.11 6.08
C LEU A 24 0.25 -2.60 6.90
N GLN A 25 -0.60 -3.50 7.36
CA GLN A 25 -1.75 -3.15 8.21
C GLN A 25 -1.32 -2.53 9.54
N ALA A 26 -0.25 -3.03 10.15
CA ALA A 26 0.33 -2.47 11.37
C ALA A 26 0.88 -1.07 11.13
N TRP A 27 1.63 -0.85 10.05
CA TRP A 27 2.14 0.47 9.64
C TRP A 27 1.04 1.51 9.44
N ARG A 28 -0.12 1.11 8.90
CA ARG A 28 -1.29 2.01 8.79
C ARG A 28 -1.80 2.51 10.15
N VAL A 29 -1.53 1.80 11.23
CA VAL A 29 -1.98 2.15 12.59
C VAL A 29 -0.87 2.85 13.37
N SER A 30 0.35 2.33 13.31
CA SER A 30 1.51 2.87 14.03
C SER A 30 2.09 4.13 13.39
N GLY A 31 1.78 4.38 12.12
CA GLY A 31 2.55 5.29 11.28
C GLY A 31 3.83 4.62 10.75
N GLY A 32 4.41 5.24 9.72
CA GLY A 32 5.54 4.70 8.95
C GLY A 32 5.09 3.84 7.77
N GLY A 33 6.04 3.45 6.92
CA GLY A 33 5.78 2.62 5.74
C GLY A 33 5.42 3.42 4.46
N PRO A 34 5.07 2.72 3.38
CA PRO A 34 4.77 3.31 2.08
C PRO A 34 3.47 4.12 2.08
N GLU A 35 3.41 5.14 1.21
CA GLU A 35 2.21 5.94 1.02
C GLU A 35 1.04 5.09 0.51
N TYR A 36 -0.14 5.36 1.06
CA TYR A 36 -1.36 4.68 0.69
C TYR A 36 -2.55 5.63 0.62
N VAL A 37 -3.54 5.25 -0.18
CA VAL A 37 -4.81 5.94 -0.34
C VAL A 37 -5.96 5.01 0.03
N LYS A 38 -7.00 5.57 0.66
CA LYS A 38 -8.24 4.86 0.95
C LYS A 38 -9.28 5.17 -0.14
N LEU A 39 -9.76 4.12 -0.80
CA LEU A 39 -10.81 4.17 -1.80
C LEU A 39 -12.06 3.45 -1.24
N GLY A 40 -12.81 4.17 -0.41
CA GLY A 40 -13.93 3.59 0.36
C GLY A 40 -13.44 2.54 1.34
N ARG A 41 -13.86 1.28 1.14
CA ARG A 41 -13.42 0.13 1.96
C ARG A 41 -12.09 -0.47 1.50
N ALA A 42 -11.59 -0.08 0.32
CA ALA A 42 -10.33 -0.56 -0.22
C ALA A 42 -9.16 0.33 0.20
N VAL A 43 -8.00 -0.29 0.42
CA VAL A 43 -6.72 0.40 0.62
C VAL A 43 -5.83 0.09 -0.56
N ARG A 44 -5.19 1.11 -1.13
CA ARG A 44 -4.20 0.97 -2.20
C ARG A 44 -2.90 1.69 -1.83
N PHE A 45 -1.79 1.14 -2.28
CA PHE A 45 -0.45 1.71 -2.10
C PHE A 45 0.05 2.29 -3.41
N HIS A 46 0.91 3.30 -3.32
CA HIS A 46 1.64 3.77 -4.49
C HIS A 46 2.71 2.75 -4.87
N GLY A 47 2.75 2.38 -6.15
CA GLY A 47 3.78 1.51 -6.74
C GLY A 47 4.97 2.27 -7.31
#